data_AF-A0A3B9EYS9-F1
#
_entry.id   AF-A0A3B9EYS9-F1
#
_cell.length_a   1.000
_cell.length_b   1.000
_cell.length_c   1.000
_cell.angle_alpha   90.00
_cell.angle_beta   90.00
_cell.angle_gamma   90.00
#
_symmetry.space_group_name_H-M   'P 1'
#
loop_
_entity.id
_entity.type
_entity.pdbx_description
1 polymer ?
#
loop_
_entity_poly.entity_id
_entity_poly.type
_entity_poly.pdbx_seq_one_letter_code
_entity_poly.pdbx_strand_id
1 'polypeptide(L)'
;MTKLTFSFDAGTNSLGSAVIDKEAGKILHSGVSIFPMGVNLEKGTKEESRNLIRRLKRQGRRQNFRSRMRKEKLAQLLIAKRMFPDVDTLYQKYFEGDGQSFRDRWEKVIRMTPLPEELQDYFHKDPYQIRHRAFKEERLSLHEIGRALYHFAQRRGYKETLQDDSEEKGKIYQGDPESGKTGIDETKELVAQFGTLGNGLYHQDPHDKRHRNRYTLRSMYTNEFDTVFRGQQPYHPEVLTEELYQKLGGIHPSDTQQNGVLFYQRPLRSMKHLIGKCSLESGKPKAPASTLEFERFRAWQTINQIKFEGHELEEDEKRLLLDYILSAKKKLKFEQLAKKLKKPVERFNYEPKDSIAASPVHANFQSIFKKKWDQFSDKEREDLWHLKYWAEDPEWLEKQLEGKYGLSEEEIKAFKGFKMTKDYANLSRKAIKNILLFMEKGYRYDEAVLLAGVRNALKPEWFDELELYEQNEMEDRVLKAARRKEKGSTSIDRVRAYLSKEHEVDEKHLDKLYHHSMKEEGDGSMKYLPAPEEL
;
A
#
# COMPACT_ATOMS: atom_id res chain seq x y z
N MET A 1 -43.31 26.33 -22.75
CA MET A 1 -42.82 25.30 -21.81
C MET A 1 -42.92 25.91 -20.43
N THR A 2 -43.77 25.38 -19.56
CA THR A 2 -43.86 25.81 -18.16
C THR A 2 -42.54 25.55 -17.44
N LYS A 3 -42.00 26.56 -16.77
CA LYS A 3 -40.75 26.43 -15.99
C LYS A 3 -41.03 25.81 -14.63
N LEU A 4 -40.79 24.50 -14.52
CA LEU A 4 -40.85 23.78 -13.25
C LEU A 4 -39.54 23.94 -12.47
N THR A 5 -39.64 24.22 -11.18
CA THR A 5 -38.49 24.23 -10.25
C THR A 5 -38.59 23.01 -9.34
N PHE A 6 -37.52 22.22 -9.30
CA PHE A 6 -37.36 21.08 -8.40
C PHE A 6 -36.46 21.50 -7.24
N SER A 7 -36.85 21.19 -6.02
CA SER A 7 -36.06 21.47 -4.82
C SER A 7 -35.98 20.23 -3.97
N PHE A 8 -34.77 19.90 -3.52
CA PHE A 8 -34.48 18.73 -2.71
C PHE A 8 -33.74 19.16 -1.45
N ASP A 9 -34.22 18.68 -0.30
CA ASP A 9 -33.55 18.82 1.00
C ASP A 9 -33.07 17.45 1.46
N ALA A 10 -31.77 17.19 1.30
CA ALA A 10 -31.18 15.87 1.55
C ALA A 10 -30.62 15.79 2.98
N GLY A 11 -31.37 15.15 3.87
CA GLY A 11 -30.93 14.78 5.21
C GLY A 11 -30.23 13.41 5.27
N THR A 12 -29.72 13.03 6.44
CA THR A 12 -29.03 11.74 6.65
C THR A 12 -29.97 10.53 6.63
N ASN A 13 -31.26 10.76 6.86
CA ASN A 13 -32.32 9.75 6.93
C ASN A 13 -33.65 10.22 6.30
N SER A 14 -33.60 11.33 5.55
CA SER A 14 -34.77 11.92 4.92
C SER A 14 -34.40 12.65 3.63
N LEU A 15 -35.34 12.71 2.69
CA LEU A 15 -35.24 13.52 1.48
C LEU A 15 -36.53 14.32 1.34
N GLY A 16 -36.48 15.60 1.67
CA GLY A 16 -37.52 16.56 1.33
C GLY A 16 -37.51 16.82 -0.17
N SER A 17 -38.68 16.87 -0.79
CA SER A 17 -38.84 17.15 -2.22
C SER A 17 -40.01 18.10 -2.44
N ALA A 18 -39.83 19.07 -3.33
CA ALA A 18 -40.89 19.96 -3.77
C ALA A 18 -40.77 20.26 -5.27
N VAL A 19 -41.92 20.35 -5.95
CA VAL A 19 -42.01 20.77 -7.35
C VAL A 19 -42.95 21.96 -7.43
N ILE A 20 -42.45 23.07 -7.95
CA ILE A 20 -43.18 24.33 -8.01
C ILE A 20 -43.26 24.80 -9.46
N ASP A 21 -44.47 25.09 -9.91
CA ASP A 21 -44.72 25.88 -11.11
C ASP A 21 -44.71 27.36 -10.72
N LYS A 22 -43.62 28.05 -11.05
CA LYS A 22 -43.42 29.47 -10.70
C LYS A 22 -44.30 30.40 -11.52
N GLU A 23 -44.68 30.01 -12.74
CA GLU A 23 -45.52 30.84 -13.62
C GLU A 23 -46.98 30.76 -13.19
N ALA A 24 -47.43 29.57 -12.78
CA ALA A 24 -48.78 29.37 -12.26
C ALA A 24 -48.93 29.73 -10.76
N GLY A 25 -47.82 29.98 -10.05
CA GLY A 25 -47.82 30.19 -8.60
C GLY A 25 -48.31 28.96 -7.81
N LYS A 26 -48.12 27.75 -8.34
CA LYS A 26 -48.67 26.50 -7.80
C LYS A 26 -47.57 25.56 -7.32
N ILE A 27 -47.83 24.92 -6.17
CA ILE A 27 -47.06 23.77 -5.71
C ILE A 27 -47.67 22.53 -6.35
N LEU A 28 -46.91 21.86 -7.21
CA LEU A 28 -47.34 20.63 -7.88
C LEU A 28 -47.06 19.39 -7.02
N HIS A 29 -46.01 19.44 -6.20
CA HIS A 29 -45.63 18.35 -5.31
C HIS A 29 -44.93 18.89 -4.06
N SER A 30 -45.20 18.26 -2.92
CA SER A 30 -44.43 18.39 -1.69
C SER A 30 -44.47 17.06 -0.95
N GLY A 31 -43.32 16.58 -0.52
CA GLY A 31 -43.24 15.32 0.22
C GLY A 31 -41.89 15.09 0.85
N VAL A 32 -41.87 14.20 1.83
CA VAL A 32 -40.65 13.78 2.53
C VAL A 32 -40.54 12.27 2.44
N SER A 33 -39.44 11.78 1.86
CA SER A 33 -39.11 10.35 1.88
C SER A 33 -38.23 10.06 3.08
N ILE A 34 -38.72 9.27 4.04
CA ILE A 34 -37.94 8.83 5.21
C ILE A 34 -37.34 7.46 4.89
N PHE A 35 -36.03 7.32 5.07
CA PHE A 35 -35.33 6.07 4.84
C PHE A 35 -34.37 5.72 5.99
N PRO A 36 -34.12 4.43 6.26
CA PRO A 36 -33.17 4.03 7.28
C PRO A 36 -31.78 4.58 6.96
N MET A 37 -31.07 5.08 7.97
CA MET A 37 -29.69 5.49 7.83
C MET A 37 -28.82 4.35 7.28
N GLY A 38 -27.89 4.68 6.39
CA GLY A 38 -26.94 3.73 5.78
C GLY A 38 -25.89 3.14 6.72
N VAL A 39 -25.98 3.46 8.02
CA VAL A 39 -25.06 3.05 9.09
C VAL A 39 -25.82 2.29 10.17
N ASN A 40 -25.07 1.55 10.99
CA ASN A 40 -25.56 1.02 12.25
C ASN A 40 -25.25 2.03 13.35
N LEU A 41 -26.17 2.19 14.30
CA LEU A 41 -25.93 2.95 15.53
C LEU A 41 -25.60 1.93 16.63
N GLU A 42 -24.42 2.05 17.23
CA GLU A 42 -24.14 1.34 18.49
C GLU A 42 -24.82 2.07 19.68
N LYS A 43 -24.67 1.56 20.90
CA LYS A 43 -25.10 2.26 22.12
C LYS A 43 -24.29 3.56 22.26
N GLY A 44 -24.86 4.67 21.81
CA GLY A 44 -24.24 5.98 21.74
C GLY A 44 -24.17 6.50 20.30
N THR A 45 -23.98 7.80 20.11
CA THR A 45 -23.99 8.51 18.82
C THR A 45 -22.87 8.11 17.83
N LYS A 46 -22.21 6.97 18.04
CA LYS A 46 -21.18 6.44 17.12
C LYS A 46 -21.83 5.66 15.99
N GLU A 47 -21.66 6.19 14.79
CA GLU A 47 -22.06 5.55 13.54
C GLU A 47 -21.00 4.52 13.11
N GLU A 48 -21.45 3.29 12.83
CA GLU A 48 -20.62 2.25 12.24
C GLU A 48 -21.13 1.83 10.86
N SER A 49 -20.22 1.64 9.91
CA SER A 49 -20.59 1.09 8.59
C SER A 49 -21.15 -0.33 8.71
N ARG A 50 -22.29 -0.61 8.09
CA ARG A 50 -22.87 -1.98 8.00
C ARG A 50 -21.87 -3.02 7.46
N ASN A 51 -20.98 -2.59 6.58
CA ASN A 51 -19.95 -3.44 5.99
C ASN A 51 -18.81 -3.80 6.96
N LEU A 52 -18.62 -3.04 8.04
CA LEU A 52 -17.60 -3.29 9.06
C LEU A 52 -17.84 -4.63 9.75
N ILE A 53 -19.03 -4.86 10.29
CA ILE A 53 -19.40 -6.10 10.99
C ILE A 53 -19.22 -7.31 10.06
N ARG A 54 -19.73 -7.22 8.83
CA ARG A 54 -19.60 -8.26 7.81
C ARG A 54 -18.12 -8.56 7.50
N ARG A 55 -17.27 -7.53 7.42
CA ARG A 55 -15.83 -7.65 7.19
C ARG A 55 -15.13 -8.34 8.36
N LEU A 56 -15.39 -7.91 9.60
CA LEU A 56 -14.78 -8.47 10.82
C LEU A 56 -15.12 -9.95 11.00
N LYS A 57 -16.41 -10.32 10.88
CA LYS A 57 -16.83 -11.72 10.97
C LYS A 57 -16.20 -12.59 9.87
N ARG A 58 -16.10 -12.07 8.64
CA ARG A 58 -15.42 -12.76 7.53
C ARG A 58 -13.92 -12.94 7.80
N GLN A 59 -13.26 -11.93 8.36
CA GLN A 59 -11.84 -12.00 8.72
C GLN A 59 -11.60 -13.06 9.80
N GLY A 60 -12.38 -13.07 10.88
CA GLY A 60 -12.27 -14.08 11.94
C GLY A 60 -12.46 -15.51 11.42
N ARG A 61 -13.48 -15.76 10.58
CA ARG A 61 -13.67 -17.08 9.95
C ARG A 61 -12.45 -17.51 9.13
N ARG A 62 -11.90 -16.60 8.31
CA ARG A 62 -10.71 -16.88 7.49
C ARG A 62 -9.47 -17.15 8.34
N GLN A 63 -9.24 -16.37 9.39
CA GLN A 63 -8.11 -16.56 10.31
C GLN A 63 -8.20 -17.92 11.01
N ASN A 64 -9.37 -18.27 11.56
CA ASN A 64 -9.58 -19.55 12.22
C ASN A 64 -9.40 -20.73 11.27
N PHE A 65 -10.01 -20.67 10.09
CA PHE A 65 -9.84 -21.69 9.05
C PHE A 65 -8.36 -21.90 8.68
N ARG A 66 -7.61 -20.81 8.46
CA ARG A 66 -6.19 -20.87 8.10
C ARG A 66 -5.31 -21.37 9.24
N SER A 67 -5.63 -20.99 10.47
CA SER A 67 -4.92 -21.48 11.66
C SER A 67 -5.10 -22.98 11.82
N ARG A 68 -6.34 -23.47 11.64
CA ARG A 68 -6.65 -24.91 11.68
C ARG A 68 -5.95 -25.68 10.56
N MET A 69 -6.04 -25.21 9.32
CA MET A 69 -5.35 -25.80 8.17
C MET A 69 -3.84 -25.92 8.39
N ARG A 70 -3.20 -24.90 8.97
CA ARG A 70 -1.77 -24.97 9.29
C ARG A 70 -1.45 -26.05 10.32
N LYS A 71 -2.24 -26.15 11.39
CA LYS A 71 -2.04 -27.19 12.43
C LYS A 71 -2.26 -28.59 11.87
N GLU A 72 -3.26 -28.77 11.02
CA GLU A 72 -3.54 -30.02 10.31
C GLU A 72 -2.36 -30.40 9.40
N LYS A 73 -1.90 -29.49 8.53
CA LYS A 73 -0.76 -29.76 7.64
C LYS A 73 0.52 -30.04 8.39
N LEU A 74 0.75 -29.35 9.51
CA LEU A 74 1.89 -29.65 10.36
C LEU A 74 1.75 -31.02 11.02
N ALA A 75 0.60 -31.36 11.59
CA ALA A 75 0.37 -32.67 12.19
C ALA A 75 0.63 -33.80 11.18
N GLN A 76 0.13 -33.66 9.96
CA GLN A 76 0.39 -34.62 8.87
C GLN A 76 1.89 -34.82 8.63
N LEU A 77 2.65 -33.72 8.56
CA LEU A 77 4.10 -33.76 8.34
C LEU A 77 4.85 -34.38 9.53
N LEU A 78 4.42 -34.08 10.76
CA LEU A 78 5.04 -34.61 11.98
C LEU A 78 4.75 -36.10 12.19
N ILE A 79 3.54 -36.58 11.85
CA ILE A 79 3.19 -38.02 11.93
C ILE A 79 4.12 -38.84 11.03
N ALA A 80 4.34 -38.39 9.80
CA ALA A 80 5.25 -39.04 8.84
C ALA A 80 6.70 -39.17 9.37
N LYS A 81 7.07 -38.37 10.37
CA LYS A 81 8.39 -38.34 11.01
C LYS A 81 8.36 -38.85 12.46
N ARG A 82 7.26 -39.47 12.89
CA ARG A 82 7.05 -39.98 14.26
C ARG A 82 7.25 -38.91 15.34
N MET A 83 6.85 -37.67 15.04
CA MET A 83 6.93 -36.52 15.93
C MET A 83 5.57 -36.10 16.50
N PHE A 84 4.48 -36.71 16.04
CA PHE A 84 3.11 -36.44 16.51
C PHE A 84 2.34 -37.76 16.57
N PRO A 85 1.41 -37.95 17.54
CA PRO A 85 0.61 -39.17 17.64
C PRO A 85 -0.13 -39.49 16.35
N ASP A 86 -0.13 -40.76 15.93
CA ASP A 86 -0.72 -41.17 14.66
C ASP A 86 -2.25 -41.02 14.67
N VAL A 87 -2.71 -39.99 13.97
CA VAL A 87 -4.13 -39.63 13.87
C VAL A 87 -4.94 -40.68 13.13
N ASP A 88 -4.36 -41.37 12.15
CA ASP A 88 -5.10 -42.37 11.38
C ASP A 88 -5.34 -43.61 12.24
N THR A 89 -4.33 -44.05 13.00
CA THR A 89 -4.47 -45.11 14.02
C THR A 89 -5.48 -44.73 15.10
N LEU A 90 -5.39 -43.49 15.63
CA LEU A 90 -6.36 -43.01 16.62
C LEU A 90 -7.78 -42.93 16.05
N TYR A 91 -7.94 -42.52 14.80
CA TYR A 91 -9.25 -42.45 14.17
C TYR A 91 -9.91 -43.83 14.10
N GLN A 92 -9.20 -44.83 13.60
CA GLN A 92 -9.70 -46.20 13.49
C GLN A 92 -10.02 -46.84 14.85
N LYS A 93 -9.37 -46.37 15.93
CA LYS A 93 -9.66 -46.82 17.30
C LYS A 93 -10.99 -46.31 17.84
N TYR A 94 -11.47 -45.14 17.41
CA TYR A 94 -12.62 -44.46 18.02
C TYR A 94 -13.78 -44.18 17.06
N PHE A 95 -13.59 -44.32 15.74
CA PHE A 95 -14.60 -44.01 14.74
C PHE A 95 -14.68 -45.14 13.70
N GLU A 96 -15.89 -45.39 13.20
CA GLU A 96 -16.12 -46.34 12.10
C GLU A 96 -15.94 -45.67 10.73
N GLY A 97 -15.36 -46.40 9.77
CA GLY A 97 -15.12 -45.98 8.40
C GLY A 97 -13.76 -45.28 8.18
N ASP A 98 -13.48 -44.86 6.94
CA ASP A 98 -12.14 -44.34 6.58
C ASP A 98 -12.01 -42.80 6.69
N GLY A 99 -13.11 -42.11 7.02
CA GLY A 99 -13.21 -40.65 6.97
C GLY A 99 -13.07 -40.10 5.53
N GLN A 100 -13.53 -38.86 5.31
CA GLN A 100 -13.51 -38.30 3.94
C GLN A 100 -12.11 -37.82 3.50
N SER A 101 -11.26 -37.45 4.46
CA SER A 101 -9.91 -36.95 4.23
C SER A 101 -9.13 -36.98 5.54
N PHE A 102 -7.80 -36.86 5.47
CA PHE A 102 -6.96 -36.67 6.66
C PHE A 102 -7.46 -35.53 7.55
N ARG A 103 -7.94 -34.44 6.94
CA ARG A 103 -8.47 -33.28 7.68
C ARG A 103 -9.73 -33.62 8.48
N ASP A 104 -10.64 -34.42 7.92
CA ASP A 104 -11.84 -34.89 8.64
C ASP A 104 -11.46 -35.74 9.84
N ARG A 105 -10.55 -36.70 9.65
CA ARG A 105 -10.06 -37.57 10.72
C ARG A 105 -9.35 -36.79 11.82
N TRP A 106 -8.42 -35.92 11.45
CA TRP A 106 -7.73 -35.03 12.38
C TRP A 106 -8.69 -34.13 13.17
N GLU A 107 -9.70 -33.56 12.51
CA GLU A 107 -10.69 -32.72 13.17
C GLU A 107 -11.55 -33.48 14.18
N LYS A 108 -11.98 -34.69 13.84
CA LYS A 108 -12.77 -35.55 14.75
C LYS A 108 -11.96 -35.95 15.97
N VAL A 109 -10.73 -36.46 15.76
CA VAL A 109 -9.85 -36.91 16.85
C VAL A 109 -9.45 -35.75 17.77
N ILE A 110 -9.00 -34.61 17.23
CA ILE A 110 -8.51 -33.47 18.04
C ILE A 110 -9.61 -32.74 18.84
N ARG A 111 -10.88 -33.02 18.53
CA ARG A 111 -12.05 -32.42 19.20
C ARG A 111 -12.73 -33.36 20.19
N MET A 112 -12.25 -34.59 20.32
CA MET A 112 -12.78 -35.53 21.30
C MET A 112 -12.68 -34.95 22.71
N THR A 113 -13.67 -35.25 23.55
CA THR A 113 -13.68 -34.91 24.97
C THR A 113 -14.16 -36.14 25.75
N PRO A 114 -13.28 -36.83 26.49
CA PRO A 114 -11.84 -36.56 26.64
C PRO A 114 -11.04 -36.82 25.35
N LEU A 115 -9.82 -36.25 25.27
CA LEU A 115 -8.87 -36.58 24.19
C LEU A 115 -8.35 -38.02 24.37
N PRO A 116 -7.95 -38.70 23.28
CA PRO A 116 -7.19 -39.95 23.39
C PRO A 116 -5.93 -39.78 24.24
N GLU A 117 -5.58 -40.80 25.02
CA GLU A 117 -4.44 -40.82 25.95
C GLU A 117 -3.14 -40.37 25.27
N GLU A 118 -2.87 -40.88 24.06
CA GLU A 118 -1.66 -40.58 23.30
C GLU A 118 -1.55 -39.08 22.94
N LEU A 119 -2.69 -38.44 22.68
CA LEU A 119 -2.75 -37.00 22.42
C LEU A 119 -2.75 -36.19 23.72
N GLN A 120 -3.38 -36.70 24.77
CA GLN A 120 -3.37 -36.07 26.08
C GLN A 120 -1.93 -35.96 26.61
N ASP A 121 -1.18 -37.06 26.60
CA ASP A 121 0.25 -37.12 26.95
C ASP A 121 1.09 -36.17 26.11
N TYR A 122 0.84 -36.15 24.79
CA TYR A 122 1.52 -35.22 23.90
C TYR A 122 1.26 -33.76 24.28
N PHE A 123 0.02 -33.37 24.58
CA PHE A 123 -0.34 -31.98 24.90
C PHE A 123 0.00 -31.56 26.33
N HIS A 124 0.06 -32.50 27.29
CA HIS A 124 0.47 -32.27 28.67
C HIS A 124 1.93 -31.85 28.80
N LYS A 125 2.81 -32.29 27.90
CA LYS A 125 4.21 -31.84 27.86
C LYS A 125 4.29 -30.32 27.72
N ASP A 126 4.97 -29.67 28.67
CA ASP A 126 5.14 -28.22 28.66
C ASP A 126 6.04 -27.80 27.49
N PRO A 127 5.50 -27.06 26.50
CA PRO A 127 6.29 -26.64 25.37
C PRO A 127 7.40 -25.65 25.74
N TYR A 128 7.28 -24.88 26.83
CA TYR A 128 8.32 -23.92 27.22
C TYR A 128 9.54 -24.63 27.80
N GLN A 129 9.34 -25.60 28.69
CA GLN A 129 10.41 -26.48 29.16
C GLN A 129 11.11 -27.22 28.02
N ILE A 130 10.36 -27.78 27.06
CA ILE A 130 10.96 -28.46 25.90
C ILE A 130 11.83 -27.49 25.07
N ARG A 131 11.33 -26.29 24.81
CA ARG A 131 12.06 -25.25 24.04
C ARG A 131 13.30 -24.77 24.77
N HIS A 132 13.26 -24.66 26.09
CA HIS A 132 14.44 -24.38 26.93
C HIS A 132 15.50 -25.49 26.83
N ARG A 133 15.10 -26.76 26.96
CA ARG A 133 16.00 -27.91 26.82
C ARG A 133 16.62 -27.99 25.44
N ALA A 134 15.84 -27.74 24.39
CA ALA A 134 16.34 -27.64 23.02
C ALA A 134 17.39 -26.52 22.86
N PHE A 135 17.17 -25.36 23.49
CA PHE A 135 18.11 -24.24 23.48
C PHE A 135 19.43 -24.59 24.19
N LYS A 136 19.38 -25.40 25.24
CA LYS A 136 20.56 -25.97 25.91
C LYS A 136 21.23 -27.12 25.15
N GLU A 137 20.75 -27.42 23.94
CA GLU A 137 21.22 -28.52 23.10
C GLU A 137 21.08 -29.90 23.79
N GLU A 138 20.15 -30.04 24.74
CA GLU A 138 19.85 -31.35 25.31
C GLU A 138 19.15 -32.24 24.28
N ARG A 139 19.46 -33.54 24.28
CA ARG A 139 18.80 -34.50 23.40
C ARG A 139 17.31 -34.62 23.75
N LEU A 140 16.45 -34.23 22.81
CA LEU A 140 15.00 -34.42 22.91
C LEU A 140 14.53 -35.68 22.19
N SER A 141 13.40 -36.24 22.61
CA SER A 141 12.67 -37.25 21.84
C SER A 141 11.97 -36.62 20.62
N LEU A 142 11.67 -37.43 19.60
CA LEU A 142 10.94 -36.97 18.41
C LEU A 142 9.57 -36.36 18.78
N HIS A 143 8.86 -36.93 19.76
CA HIS A 143 7.59 -36.38 20.25
C HIS A 143 7.77 -35.01 20.93
N GLU A 144 8.86 -34.79 21.66
CA GLU A 144 9.15 -33.47 22.25
C GLU A 144 9.47 -32.44 21.18
N ILE A 145 10.29 -32.80 20.18
CA ILE A 145 10.58 -31.93 19.03
C ILE A 145 9.28 -31.55 18.32
N GLY A 146 8.44 -32.53 18.00
CA GLY A 146 7.13 -32.27 17.40
C GLY A 146 6.25 -31.37 18.28
N ARG A 147 6.28 -31.55 19.61
CA ARG A 147 5.50 -30.74 20.54
C ARG A 147 5.91 -29.27 20.53
N ALA A 148 7.21 -29.00 20.43
CA ALA A 148 7.75 -27.65 20.25
C ALA A 148 7.33 -27.05 18.90
N LEU A 149 7.47 -27.80 17.80
CA LEU A 149 7.07 -27.35 16.46
C LEU A 149 5.56 -27.08 16.38
N TYR A 150 4.73 -27.93 16.99
CA TYR A 150 3.29 -27.74 17.06
C TYR A 150 2.92 -26.50 17.87
N HIS A 151 3.69 -26.17 18.91
CA HIS A 151 3.52 -24.94 19.66
C HIS A 151 3.76 -23.69 18.79
N PHE A 152 4.81 -23.68 17.95
CA PHE A 152 5.05 -22.60 16.98
C PHE A 152 3.88 -22.42 16.00
N ALA A 153 3.23 -23.50 15.55
CA ALA A 153 2.07 -23.38 14.67
C ALA A 153 0.85 -22.76 15.35
N GLN A 154 0.72 -22.86 16.68
CA GLN A 154 -0.38 -22.24 17.43
C GLN A 154 -0.24 -20.72 17.48
N ARG A 155 0.97 -20.23 17.73
CA ARG A 155 1.31 -18.80 17.79
C ARG A 155 2.69 -18.60 17.17
N ARG A 156 2.76 -17.75 16.15
CA ARG A 156 3.97 -17.53 15.34
C ARG A 156 4.40 -16.07 15.26
N GLY A 157 3.89 -15.21 16.12
CA GLY A 157 4.23 -13.79 16.14
C GLY A 157 3.69 -12.97 14.95
N TYR A 158 3.73 -11.65 15.14
CA TYR A 158 3.40 -10.62 14.16
C TYR A 158 4.49 -10.54 13.09
N LYS A 159 4.11 -10.52 11.80
CA LYS A 159 5.09 -10.36 10.71
C LYS A 159 5.52 -8.90 10.66
N GLU A 160 6.82 -8.66 10.81
CA GLU A 160 7.41 -7.34 10.61
C GLU A 160 7.28 -6.93 9.14
N THR A 161 6.89 -5.69 8.90
CA THR A 161 6.78 -5.14 7.55
C THR A 161 7.39 -3.75 7.51
N LEU A 162 8.13 -3.46 6.45
CA LEU A 162 8.77 -2.15 6.22
C LEU A 162 7.76 -0.98 6.14
N GLN A 163 6.50 -1.27 5.81
CA GLN A 163 5.50 -0.26 5.41
C GLN A 163 4.39 -0.01 6.43
N ASP A 164 4.44 -0.64 7.62
CA ASP A 164 3.41 -0.44 8.64
C ASP A 164 3.82 0.68 9.61
N ASP A 165 2.95 1.68 9.71
CA ASP A 165 3.15 2.96 10.39
C ASP A 165 1.89 3.44 11.11
N SER A 166 1.01 2.49 11.44
CA SER A 166 -0.16 2.77 12.28
C SER A 166 0.29 3.28 13.66
N GLU A 167 -0.46 4.21 14.27
CA GLU A 167 -0.30 4.54 15.71
C GLU A 167 -0.40 3.28 16.58
N GLU A 168 -1.13 2.27 16.11
CA GLU A 168 -1.21 0.93 16.70
C GLU A 168 0.16 0.25 16.81
N LYS A 169 1.11 0.53 15.91
CA LYS A 169 2.48 0.02 16.01
C LYS A 169 3.17 0.53 17.28
N GLY A 170 3.03 1.82 17.62
CA GLY A 170 3.56 2.35 18.87
C GLY A 170 3.00 1.61 20.10
N LYS A 171 1.68 1.37 20.10
CA LYS A 171 1.00 0.62 21.17
C LYS A 171 1.39 -0.86 21.24
N ILE A 172 1.59 -1.53 20.10
CA ILE A 172 2.04 -2.92 20.07
C ILE A 172 3.48 -3.05 20.61
N TYR A 173 4.33 -2.05 20.34
CA TYR A 173 5.72 -2.06 20.77
C TYR A 173 5.89 -1.74 22.25
N GLN A 174 5.19 -0.72 22.74
CA GLN A 174 5.20 -0.33 24.16
C GLN A 174 4.38 -1.28 25.04
N GLY A 175 3.36 -1.92 24.46
CA GLY A 175 2.40 -2.75 25.20
C GLY A 175 1.13 -1.99 25.54
N ASP A 176 0.24 -2.67 26.26
CA ASP A 176 -1.05 -2.12 26.70
C ASP A 176 -1.15 -2.22 28.23
N PRO A 177 -0.98 -1.10 28.96
CA PRO A 177 -1.04 -1.07 30.41
C PRO A 177 -2.41 -1.47 30.97
N GLU A 178 -3.51 -1.16 30.29
CA GLU A 178 -4.87 -1.47 30.78
C GLU A 178 -5.15 -2.97 30.78
N SER A 179 -4.67 -3.68 29.75
CA SER A 179 -4.78 -5.14 29.67
C SER A 179 -3.58 -5.90 30.25
N GLY A 180 -2.60 -5.18 30.81
CA GLY A 180 -1.35 -5.74 31.35
C GLY A 180 -0.54 -6.50 30.30
N LYS A 181 -0.63 -6.10 29.03
CA LYS A 181 -0.03 -6.83 27.91
C LYS A 181 1.35 -6.32 27.60
N THR A 182 2.35 -7.16 27.78
CA THR A 182 3.76 -6.83 27.52
C THR A 182 3.99 -6.45 26.06
N GLY A 183 4.71 -5.35 25.85
CA GLY A 183 5.13 -4.84 24.55
C GLY A 183 6.19 -5.71 23.85
N ILE A 184 6.43 -5.39 22.57
CA ILE A 184 7.53 -6.01 21.82
C ILE A 184 8.89 -5.63 22.40
N ASP A 185 9.07 -4.41 22.89
CA ASP A 185 10.38 -3.92 23.33
C ASP A 185 10.88 -4.69 24.57
N GLU A 186 10.06 -4.82 25.62
CA GLU A 186 10.36 -5.69 26.77
C GLU A 186 10.55 -7.17 26.34
N THR A 187 9.79 -7.64 25.34
CA THR A 187 9.97 -8.99 24.82
C THR A 187 11.29 -9.16 24.07
N LYS A 188 11.80 -8.11 23.39
CA LYS A 188 13.11 -8.12 22.75
C LYS A 188 14.24 -8.16 23.78
N GLU A 189 14.12 -7.39 24.86
CA GLU A 189 15.07 -7.42 25.98
C GLU A 189 15.15 -8.83 26.59
N LEU A 190 14.00 -9.47 26.80
CA LEU A 190 13.94 -10.86 27.27
C LEU A 190 14.65 -11.83 26.31
N VAL A 191 14.41 -11.70 25.00
CA VAL A 191 15.08 -12.54 23.99
C VAL A 191 16.58 -12.25 23.95
N ALA A 192 17.01 -11.00 24.08
CA ALA A 192 18.42 -10.62 24.11
C ALA A 192 19.13 -11.20 25.34
N GLN A 193 18.46 -11.21 26.49
CA GLN A 193 19.01 -11.76 27.74
C GLN A 193 19.11 -13.29 27.73
N PHE A 194 18.12 -13.98 27.18
CA PHE A 194 18.01 -15.44 27.23
C PHE A 194 18.23 -16.15 25.88
N GLY A 195 18.66 -15.43 24.84
CA GLY A 195 18.94 -15.95 23.50
C GLY A 195 17.70 -16.24 22.64
N THR A 196 16.69 -16.94 23.17
CA THR A 196 15.45 -17.26 22.43
C THR A 196 14.18 -16.97 23.23
N LEU A 197 13.06 -16.80 22.53
CA LEU A 197 11.77 -16.48 23.16
C LEU A 197 11.28 -17.60 24.08
N GLY A 198 11.40 -18.85 23.67
CA GLY A 198 11.01 -20.00 24.50
C GLY A 198 11.86 -20.11 25.75
N ASN A 199 13.17 -19.91 25.62
CA ASN A 199 14.09 -19.91 26.75
C ASN A 199 13.78 -18.78 27.74
N GLY A 200 13.58 -17.56 27.25
CA GLY A 200 13.22 -16.42 28.10
C GLY A 200 11.89 -16.61 28.82
N LEU A 201 10.87 -17.14 28.14
CA LEU A 201 9.57 -17.39 28.76
C LEU A 201 9.60 -18.52 29.78
N TYR A 202 10.46 -19.53 29.61
CA TYR A 202 10.65 -20.58 30.61
C TYR A 202 11.18 -20.03 31.94
N HIS A 203 12.05 -19.01 31.89
CA HIS A 203 12.61 -18.36 33.08
C HIS A 203 11.70 -17.31 33.72
N GLN A 204 10.49 -17.09 33.18
CA GLN A 204 9.51 -16.19 33.77
C GLN A 204 8.43 -17.00 34.50
N ASP A 205 8.08 -16.57 35.72
CA ASP A 205 6.95 -17.17 36.44
C ASP A 205 5.63 -16.84 35.73
N PRO A 206 4.89 -17.85 35.22
CA PRO A 206 3.59 -17.62 34.59
C PRO A 206 2.51 -17.08 35.54
N HIS A 207 2.66 -17.22 36.86
CA HIS A 207 1.75 -16.65 37.86
C HIS A 207 1.92 -15.14 38.01
N ASP A 208 3.15 -14.65 37.89
CA ASP A 208 3.46 -13.21 37.93
C ASP A 208 3.17 -12.55 36.58
N LYS A 209 3.71 -13.11 35.50
CA LYS A 209 3.56 -12.59 34.14
C LYS A 209 3.10 -13.68 33.19
N ARG A 210 1.81 -13.66 32.85
CA ARG A 210 1.22 -14.61 31.91
C ARG A 210 1.97 -14.61 30.58
N HIS A 211 2.63 -15.73 30.26
CA HIS A 211 3.45 -15.88 29.04
C HIS A 211 2.74 -15.49 27.75
N ARG A 212 1.42 -15.75 27.66
CA ARG A 212 0.60 -15.52 26.46
C ARG A 212 0.07 -14.09 26.33
N ASN A 213 0.14 -13.27 27.37
CA ASN A 213 -0.37 -11.90 27.35
C ASN A 213 0.72 -10.91 26.91
N ARG A 214 1.25 -11.11 25.70
CA ARG A 214 2.33 -10.26 25.15
C ARG A 214 2.31 -10.19 23.64
N TYR A 215 2.91 -9.15 23.10
CA TYR A 215 3.21 -9.04 21.69
C TYR A 215 4.56 -9.69 21.36
N THR A 216 4.61 -10.41 20.24
CA THR A 216 5.81 -11.13 19.80
C THR A 216 5.97 -10.97 18.29
N LEU A 217 7.22 -10.93 17.82
CA LEU A 217 7.56 -10.80 16.41
C LEU A 217 7.76 -12.16 15.75
N ARG A 218 7.56 -12.24 14.43
CA ARG A 218 7.79 -13.45 13.64
C ARG A 218 9.26 -13.88 13.69
N SER A 219 10.18 -12.93 13.62
CA SER A 219 11.63 -13.12 13.72
C SER A 219 12.03 -13.90 14.97
N MET A 220 11.42 -13.59 16.12
CA MET A 220 11.66 -14.31 17.37
C MET A 220 11.35 -15.82 17.27
N TYR A 221 10.29 -16.18 16.55
CA TYR A 221 9.93 -17.59 16.35
C TYR A 221 10.73 -18.27 15.25
N THR A 222 11.08 -17.56 14.18
CA THR A 222 11.89 -18.14 13.09
C THR A 222 13.32 -18.40 13.56
N ASN A 223 13.91 -17.48 14.32
CA ASN A 223 15.26 -17.63 14.88
C ASN A 223 15.28 -18.79 15.88
N GLU A 224 14.29 -18.86 16.77
CA GLU A 224 14.20 -19.97 17.71
C GLU A 224 13.91 -21.31 17.03
N PHE A 225 13.08 -21.33 15.99
CA PHE A 225 12.87 -22.53 15.18
C PHE A 225 14.19 -23.03 14.58
N ASP A 226 15.01 -22.12 14.05
CA ASP A 226 16.34 -22.46 13.54
C ASP A 226 17.23 -23.04 14.64
N THR A 227 17.34 -22.36 15.80
CA THR A 227 18.10 -22.84 16.95
C THR A 227 17.65 -24.24 17.39
N VAL A 228 16.34 -24.46 17.55
CA VAL A 228 15.78 -25.74 17.99
C VAL A 228 16.03 -26.82 16.95
N PHE A 229 15.81 -26.54 15.66
CA PHE A 229 15.97 -27.54 14.61
C PHE A 229 17.44 -27.92 14.44
N ARG A 230 18.33 -26.93 14.31
CA ARG A 230 19.77 -27.12 14.13
C ARG A 230 20.41 -27.77 15.35
N GLY A 231 20.05 -27.35 16.56
CA GLY A 231 20.56 -27.96 17.80
C GLY A 231 20.14 -29.42 17.99
N GLN A 232 18.99 -29.83 17.46
CA GLN A 232 18.53 -31.23 17.54
C GLN A 232 19.02 -32.10 16.38
N GLN A 233 19.50 -31.49 15.29
CA GLN A 233 19.93 -32.18 14.08
C GLN A 233 21.03 -33.23 14.33
N PRO A 234 22.08 -32.98 15.15
CA PRO A 234 23.10 -33.99 15.46
C PRO A 234 22.56 -35.24 16.14
N TYR A 235 21.47 -35.13 16.91
CA TYR A 235 20.88 -36.25 17.63
C TYR A 235 19.90 -37.09 16.79
N HIS A 236 19.37 -36.51 15.70
CA HIS A 236 18.36 -37.14 14.82
C HIS A 236 18.61 -36.84 13.33
N PRO A 237 19.82 -37.07 12.78
CA PRO A 237 20.20 -36.63 11.43
C PRO A 237 19.36 -37.26 10.31
N GLU A 238 18.95 -38.52 10.50
CA GLU A 238 18.09 -39.28 9.57
C GLU A 238 16.69 -38.66 9.40
N VAL A 239 16.21 -37.96 10.43
CA VAL A 239 14.85 -37.42 10.48
C VAL A 239 14.85 -35.92 10.22
N LEU A 240 15.78 -35.18 10.84
CA LEU A 240 15.93 -33.73 10.74
C LEU A 240 16.81 -33.35 9.53
N THR A 241 16.31 -33.67 8.34
CA THR A 241 16.98 -33.35 7.08
C THR A 241 16.75 -31.89 6.65
N GLU A 242 17.61 -31.37 5.78
CA GLU A 242 17.43 -30.03 5.20
C GLU A 242 16.11 -29.91 4.41
N GLU A 243 15.68 -30.99 3.76
CA GLU A 243 14.37 -31.05 3.10
C GLU A 243 13.21 -30.85 4.09
N LEU A 244 13.29 -31.48 5.27
CA LEU A 244 12.29 -31.30 6.32
C LEU A 244 12.35 -29.89 6.92
N TYR A 245 13.56 -29.35 7.12
CA TYR A 245 13.77 -27.98 7.57
C TYR A 245 13.02 -26.99 6.69
N GLN A 246 13.24 -27.04 5.37
CA GLN A 246 12.55 -26.19 4.38
C GLN A 246 11.03 -26.39 4.39
N LYS A 247 10.55 -27.64 4.43
CA LYS A 247 9.10 -27.94 4.50
C LYS A 247 8.42 -27.40 5.77
N LEU A 248 9.12 -27.40 6.90
CA LEU A 248 8.59 -26.92 8.18
C LEU A 248 8.56 -25.41 8.27
N GLY A 249 9.67 -24.75 7.99
CA GLY A 249 9.79 -23.31 8.21
C GLY A 249 11.15 -22.70 7.87
N GLY A 250 12.07 -23.49 7.34
CA GLY A 250 13.39 -23.07 6.89
C GLY A 250 13.29 -21.90 5.94
N ILE A 251 14.09 -20.88 6.21
CA ILE A 251 13.96 -19.55 5.61
C ILE A 251 14.48 -19.59 4.17
N HIS A 252 13.67 -19.14 3.21
CA HIS A 252 14.22 -18.44 2.04
C HIS A 252 14.43 -16.98 2.46
N PRO A 253 15.66 -16.43 2.54
CA PRO A 253 15.99 -15.12 3.14
C PRO A 253 15.31 -13.87 2.55
N SER A 254 14.29 -14.04 1.73
CA SER A 254 13.65 -12.99 0.96
C SER A 254 12.17 -13.20 0.67
N ASP A 255 11.60 -14.38 0.97
CA ASP A 255 10.24 -14.68 0.53
C ASP A 255 9.45 -15.55 1.52
N THR A 256 8.70 -14.87 2.39
CA THR A 256 7.72 -15.52 3.28
C THR A 256 6.59 -16.28 2.56
N GLN A 257 6.44 -16.12 1.24
CA GLN A 257 5.50 -16.90 0.42
C GLN A 257 6.03 -18.31 0.13
N GLN A 258 7.34 -18.52 0.27
CA GLN A 258 8.01 -19.81 0.10
C GLN A 258 8.38 -20.48 1.43
N ASN A 259 8.16 -19.81 2.56
CA ASN A 259 8.39 -20.41 3.87
C ASN A 259 7.53 -21.67 4.07
N GLY A 260 8.09 -22.64 4.79
CA GLY A 260 7.39 -23.86 5.18
C GLY A 260 6.13 -23.65 6.03
N VAL A 261 5.45 -24.76 6.34
CA VAL A 261 4.12 -24.82 6.95
C VAL A 261 3.94 -23.89 8.17
N LEU A 262 4.96 -23.76 9.02
CA LEU A 262 4.92 -22.93 10.24
C LEU A 262 4.71 -21.44 9.94
N PHE A 263 5.45 -20.90 8.98
CA PHE A 263 5.58 -19.45 8.79
C PHE A 263 4.94 -18.93 7.49
N TYR A 264 4.47 -19.82 6.60
CA TYR A 264 3.75 -19.43 5.39
C TYR A 264 2.61 -18.43 5.64
N GLN A 265 2.59 -17.34 4.89
CA GLN A 265 1.53 -16.34 4.93
C GLN A 265 1.14 -15.92 3.52
N ARG A 266 -0.15 -16.02 3.19
CA ARG A 266 -0.68 -15.56 1.91
C ARG A 266 -0.41 -14.05 1.73
N PRO A 267 -0.01 -13.60 0.52
CA PRO A 267 0.14 -12.18 0.23
C PRO A 267 -1.21 -11.46 0.37
N LEU A 268 -1.13 -10.14 0.53
CA LEU A 268 -2.31 -9.29 0.46
C LEU A 268 -2.96 -9.46 -0.92
N ARG A 269 -4.29 -9.44 -0.96
CA ARG A 269 -5.00 -9.47 -2.25
C ARG A 269 -4.67 -8.18 -2.99
N SER A 270 -4.34 -8.30 -4.28
CA SER A 270 -4.12 -7.13 -5.13
C SER A 270 -5.30 -6.18 -5.07
N MET A 271 -5.01 -4.93 -4.67
CA MET A 271 -5.97 -3.83 -4.64
C MET A 271 -5.86 -2.94 -5.89
N LYS A 272 -5.11 -3.38 -6.93
CA LYS A 272 -4.88 -2.60 -8.16
C LYS A 272 -6.18 -2.17 -8.85
N HIS A 273 -7.23 -2.97 -8.75
CA HIS A 273 -8.55 -2.69 -9.32
C HIS A 273 -9.34 -1.61 -8.58
N LEU A 274 -8.95 -1.27 -7.33
CA LEU A 274 -9.56 -0.20 -6.54
C LEU A 274 -8.88 1.16 -6.80
N ILE A 275 -7.76 1.18 -7.53
CA ILE A 275 -7.07 2.42 -7.88
C ILE A 275 -7.93 3.17 -8.89
N GLY A 276 -8.27 4.42 -8.58
CA GLY A 276 -9.02 5.29 -9.46
C GLY A 276 -8.33 5.52 -10.80
N LYS A 277 -9.11 5.88 -11.82
CA LYS A 277 -8.62 6.18 -13.17
C LYS A 277 -8.11 7.61 -13.29
N CYS A 278 -7.19 7.82 -14.23
CA CYS A 278 -6.67 9.14 -14.56
C CYS A 278 -7.79 10.01 -15.15
N SER A 279 -7.84 11.28 -14.74
CA SER A 279 -8.83 12.24 -15.24
C SER A 279 -8.64 12.63 -16.71
N LEU A 280 -7.44 12.50 -17.25
CA LEU A 280 -7.16 12.73 -18.67
C LEU A 280 -7.14 11.42 -19.47
N GLU A 281 -6.68 10.31 -18.87
CA GLU A 281 -6.57 9.01 -19.55
C GLU A 281 -7.44 7.95 -18.84
N SER A 282 -8.74 7.92 -19.12
CA SER A 282 -9.72 7.07 -18.42
C SER A 282 -9.36 5.57 -18.35
N GLY A 283 -8.62 5.05 -19.33
CA GLY A 283 -8.13 3.67 -19.33
C GLY A 283 -7.02 3.38 -18.30
N LYS A 284 -6.24 4.39 -17.90
CA LYS A 284 -5.00 4.24 -17.12
C LYS A 284 -5.25 4.51 -15.63
N PRO A 285 -4.61 3.76 -14.72
CA PRO A 285 -4.68 4.03 -13.29
C PRO A 285 -3.95 5.34 -12.93
N LYS A 286 -4.39 5.97 -11.86
CA LYS A 286 -3.69 7.09 -11.21
C LYS A 286 -2.27 6.68 -10.79
N ALA A 287 -1.31 7.59 -10.94
CA ALA A 287 0.07 7.41 -10.50
C ALA A 287 0.18 7.48 -8.97
N PRO A 288 1.05 6.69 -8.32
CA PRO A 288 1.39 6.92 -6.93
C PRO A 288 1.99 8.32 -6.74
N ALA A 289 1.59 9.04 -5.69
CA ALA A 289 2.06 10.40 -5.41
C ALA A 289 3.54 10.46 -4.98
N SER A 290 4.15 9.30 -4.71
CA SER A 290 5.57 9.20 -4.39
C SER A 290 6.47 9.00 -5.62
N THR A 291 5.92 8.89 -6.84
CA THR A 291 6.75 8.73 -8.04
C THR A 291 7.61 9.97 -8.29
N LEU A 292 8.84 9.77 -8.77
CA LEU A 292 9.77 10.86 -9.07
C LEU A 292 9.16 11.86 -10.07
N GLU A 293 8.52 11.38 -11.12
CA GLU A 293 7.95 12.26 -12.15
C GLU A 293 6.82 13.15 -11.60
N PHE A 294 6.07 12.65 -10.61
CA PHE A 294 5.03 13.46 -9.97
C PHE A 294 5.59 14.55 -9.05
N GLU A 295 6.71 14.30 -8.36
CA GLU A 295 7.38 15.35 -7.57
C GLU A 295 7.95 16.44 -8.48
N ARG A 296 8.63 16.07 -9.58
CA ARG A 296 9.09 17.02 -10.61
C ARG A 296 7.93 17.81 -11.21
N PHE A 297 6.84 17.13 -11.57
CA PHE A 297 5.63 17.77 -12.09
C PHE A 297 5.07 18.83 -11.13
N ARG A 298 4.96 18.54 -9.83
CA ARG A 298 4.48 19.54 -8.85
C ARG A 298 5.45 20.71 -8.66
N ALA A 299 6.76 20.43 -8.72
CA ALA A 299 7.78 21.48 -8.64
C ALA A 299 7.64 22.44 -9.84
N TRP A 300 7.62 21.91 -11.06
CA TRP A 300 7.44 22.71 -12.27
C TRP A 300 6.11 23.43 -12.34
N GLN A 301 5.02 22.80 -11.88
CA GLN A 301 3.72 23.45 -11.76
C GLN A 301 3.77 24.69 -10.89
N THR A 302 4.54 24.65 -9.81
CA THR A 302 4.74 25.80 -8.93
C THR A 302 5.66 26.83 -9.60
N ILE A 303 6.82 26.41 -10.09
CA ILE A 303 7.86 27.28 -10.66
C ILE A 303 7.31 28.11 -11.83
N ASN A 304 6.58 27.48 -12.76
CA ASN A 304 6.03 28.19 -13.93
C ASN A 304 4.88 29.14 -13.59
N GLN A 305 4.38 29.12 -12.35
CA GLN A 305 3.40 30.09 -11.85
C GLN A 305 4.05 31.27 -11.11
N ILE A 306 5.35 31.19 -10.79
CA ILE A 306 6.06 32.26 -10.09
C ILE A 306 6.35 33.40 -11.08
N LYS A 307 5.98 34.60 -10.67
CA LYS A 307 6.26 35.84 -11.39
C LYS A 307 6.96 36.82 -10.46
N PHE A 308 8.00 37.47 -10.97
CA PHE A 308 8.69 38.56 -10.30
C PHE A 308 8.44 39.85 -11.08
N GLU A 309 7.89 40.88 -10.42
CA GLU A 309 7.51 42.14 -11.06
C GLU A 309 6.57 41.97 -12.27
N GLY A 310 5.73 40.93 -12.24
CA GLY A 310 4.79 40.61 -13.32
C GLY A 310 5.39 39.78 -14.48
N HIS A 311 6.71 39.58 -14.49
CA HIS A 311 7.43 38.80 -15.49
C HIS A 311 7.69 37.37 -15.02
N GLU A 312 7.81 36.44 -15.96
CA GLU A 312 8.22 35.07 -15.66
C GLU A 312 9.70 35.02 -15.24
N LEU A 313 10.07 33.99 -14.48
CA LEU A 313 11.46 33.78 -14.08
C LEU A 313 12.33 33.37 -15.28
N GLU A 314 13.61 33.74 -15.21
CA GLU A 314 14.61 33.28 -16.17
C GLU A 314 14.89 31.78 -16.01
N GLU A 315 15.39 31.13 -17.06
CA GLU A 315 15.61 29.68 -17.08
C GLU A 315 16.58 29.21 -15.99
N ASP A 316 17.65 29.97 -15.73
CA ASP A 316 18.61 29.67 -14.66
C ASP A 316 17.99 29.81 -13.26
N GLU A 317 17.07 30.76 -13.08
CA GLU A 317 16.33 30.95 -11.83
C GLU A 317 15.35 29.80 -11.61
N LYS A 318 14.65 29.36 -12.67
CA LYS A 318 13.76 28.19 -12.63
C LYS A 318 14.52 26.92 -12.24
N ARG A 319 15.69 26.67 -12.83
CA ARG A 319 16.56 25.53 -12.49
C ARG A 319 17.06 25.58 -11.05
N LEU A 320 17.48 26.75 -10.57
CA LEU A 320 17.90 26.92 -9.18
C LEU A 320 16.78 26.60 -8.18
N LEU A 321 15.54 27.01 -8.49
CA LEU A 321 14.39 26.68 -7.67
C LEU A 321 14.01 25.20 -7.75
N LEU A 322 14.12 24.58 -8.92
CA LEU A 322 13.87 23.15 -9.08
C LEU A 322 14.78 22.34 -8.16
N ASP A 323 16.09 22.57 -8.20
CA ASP A 323 17.06 21.87 -7.34
C ASP A 323 16.77 22.10 -5.85
N TYR A 324 16.35 23.31 -5.49
CA TYR A 324 16.00 23.63 -4.12
C TYR A 324 14.72 22.91 -3.64
N ILE A 325 13.69 22.83 -4.49
CA ILE A 325 12.45 22.13 -4.18
C ILE A 325 12.68 20.61 -4.14
N LEU A 326 13.50 20.07 -5.04
CA LEU A 326 13.83 18.65 -5.11
C LEU A 326 14.68 18.17 -3.91
N SER A 327 15.48 19.05 -3.31
CA SER A 327 16.29 18.76 -2.12
C SER A 327 15.53 18.93 -0.79
N ALA A 328 14.28 19.41 -0.82
CA ALA A 328 13.49 19.64 0.38
C ALA A 328 12.69 18.41 0.84
N LYS A 329 12.87 17.99 2.10
CA LYS A 329 12.13 16.87 2.72
C LYS A 329 10.76 17.26 3.28
N LYS A 330 10.57 18.54 3.60
CA LYS A 330 9.34 19.10 4.21
C LYS A 330 8.89 20.32 3.42
N LYS A 331 7.59 20.63 3.49
CA LYS A 331 6.99 21.81 2.84
C LYS A 331 7.83 23.05 3.13
N LEU A 332 8.04 23.85 2.08
CA LEU A 332 8.78 25.10 2.15
C LEU A 332 7.79 26.27 2.29
N LYS A 333 8.25 27.39 2.83
CA LYS A 333 7.57 28.68 2.73
C LYS A 333 8.11 29.44 1.52
N PHE A 334 7.27 30.22 0.86
CA PHE A 334 7.69 30.98 -0.32
C PHE A 334 8.84 31.96 -0.03
N GLU A 335 8.89 32.54 1.17
CA GLU A 335 10.03 33.38 1.62
C GLU A 335 11.39 32.68 1.45
N GLN A 336 11.45 31.35 1.63
CA GLN A 336 12.68 30.57 1.46
C GLN A 336 13.12 30.51 -0.01
N LEU A 337 12.18 30.47 -0.95
CA LEU A 337 12.44 30.49 -2.39
C LEU A 337 12.93 31.88 -2.81
N ALA A 338 12.28 32.95 -2.35
CA ALA A 338 12.72 34.33 -2.62
C ALA A 338 14.15 34.58 -2.10
N LYS A 339 14.45 34.10 -0.89
CA LYS A 339 15.81 34.16 -0.32
C LYS A 339 16.83 33.40 -1.16
N LYS A 340 16.45 32.24 -1.71
CA LYS A 340 17.32 31.44 -2.60
C LYS A 340 17.64 32.18 -3.90
N LEU A 341 16.67 32.90 -4.46
CA LEU A 341 16.84 33.77 -5.63
C LEU A 341 17.54 35.10 -5.33
N LYS A 342 17.75 35.44 -4.05
CA LYS A 342 18.28 36.74 -3.60
C LYS A 342 17.43 37.94 -4.11
N LYS A 343 16.11 37.75 -4.18
CA LYS A 343 15.14 38.79 -4.59
C LYS A 343 14.20 39.16 -3.44
N PRO A 344 13.72 40.42 -3.37
CA PRO A 344 12.75 40.84 -2.37
C PRO A 344 11.42 40.11 -2.55
N VAL A 345 10.87 39.57 -1.46
CA VAL A 345 9.67 38.72 -1.50
C VAL A 345 8.41 39.49 -1.91
N GLU A 346 8.36 40.79 -1.59
CA GLU A 346 7.21 41.68 -1.80
C GLU A 346 6.91 41.94 -3.28
N ARG A 347 7.86 41.63 -4.17
CA ARG A 347 7.73 41.84 -5.62
C ARG A 347 7.28 40.59 -6.38
N PHE A 348 7.04 39.49 -5.67
CA PHE A 348 6.50 38.27 -6.25
C PHE A 348 4.98 38.23 -6.20
N ASN A 349 4.37 37.39 -7.03
CA ASN A 349 2.93 37.12 -7.02
C ASN A 349 2.46 36.12 -5.93
N TYR A 350 3.33 35.80 -4.96
CA TYR A 350 3.06 34.88 -3.85
C TYR A 350 3.27 35.60 -2.52
N GLU A 351 2.50 35.23 -1.50
CA GLU A 351 2.69 35.74 -0.15
C GLU A 351 3.87 35.01 0.55
N PRO A 352 4.63 35.67 1.45
CA PRO A 352 5.77 35.05 2.13
C PRO A 352 5.44 33.75 2.88
N LYS A 353 4.21 33.63 3.38
CA LYS A 353 3.71 32.50 4.17
C LYS A 353 3.18 31.34 3.32
N ASP A 354 3.06 31.52 2.00
CA ASP A 354 2.51 30.50 1.11
C ASP A 354 3.32 29.21 1.20
N SER A 355 2.59 28.09 1.29
CA SER A 355 3.19 26.79 1.48
C SER A 355 3.46 26.11 0.14
N ILE A 356 4.73 25.89 -0.13
CA ILE A 356 5.20 25.21 -1.33
C ILE A 356 5.40 23.72 -1.04
N ALA A 357 4.88 22.88 -1.93
CA ALA A 357 5.05 21.44 -1.84
C ALA A 357 6.54 21.08 -1.96
N ALA A 358 6.98 20.12 -1.14
CA ALA A 358 8.33 19.61 -1.17
C ALA A 358 8.40 18.25 -1.88
N SER A 359 9.62 17.77 -2.09
CA SER A 359 9.93 16.54 -2.83
C SER A 359 10.67 15.55 -1.93
N PRO A 360 9.99 14.99 -0.91
CA PRO A 360 10.62 14.11 0.06
C PRO A 360 11.28 12.89 -0.57
N VAL A 361 10.78 12.37 -1.69
CA VAL A 361 11.36 11.18 -2.32
C VAL A 361 12.69 11.54 -2.98
N HIS A 362 12.74 12.58 -3.81
CA HIS A 362 14.01 13.08 -4.36
C HIS A 362 15.00 13.46 -3.26
N ALA A 363 14.57 14.24 -2.27
CA ALA A 363 15.46 14.73 -1.22
C ALA A 363 16.09 13.59 -0.39
N ASN A 364 15.35 12.51 -0.15
CA ASN A 364 15.92 11.34 0.54
C ASN A 364 16.89 10.57 -0.37
N PHE A 365 16.54 10.35 -1.64
CA PHE A 365 17.46 9.70 -2.57
C PHE A 365 18.76 10.51 -2.78
N GLN A 366 18.67 11.81 -3.00
CA GLN A 366 19.83 12.71 -3.06
C GLN A 366 20.66 12.66 -1.77
N SER A 367 20.01 12.64 -0.61
CA SER A 367 20.72 12.55 0.68
C SER A 367 21.45 11.21 0.87
N ILE A 368 20.91 10.10 0.36
CA ILE A 368 21.48 8.75 0.51
C ILE A 368 22.59 8.54 -0.52
N PHE A 369 22.32 8.82 -1.79
CA PHE A 369 23.25 8.53 -2.89
C PHE A 369 24.22 9.68 -3.18
N LYS A 370 23.97 10.88 -2.66
CA LYS A 370 24.83 12.07 -2.81
C LYS A 370 25.14 12.29 -4.31
N LYS A 371 26.42 12.49 -4.67
CA LYS A 371 26.87 12.67 -6.06
C LYS A 371 26.53 11.50 -6.98
N LYS A 372 26.37 10.27 -6.47
CA LYS A 372 26.00 9.10 -7.30
C LYS A 372 24.58 9.25 -7.86
N TRP A 373 23.70 9.99 -7.17
CA TRP A 373 22.32 10.20 -7.62
C TRP A 373 22.24 10.88 -8.99
N ASP A 374 23.11 11.86 -9.22
CA ASP A 374 23.15 12.63 -10.46
C ASP A 374 23.71 11.82 -11.63
N GLN A 375 24.50 10.78 -11.33
CA GLN A 375 25.10 9.86 -12.30
C GLN A 375 24.13 8.75 -12.75
N PHE A 376 23.08 8.48 -11.97
CA PHE A 376 22.09 7.47 -12.33
C PHE A 376 21.23 7.92 -13.51
N SER A 377 21.02 7.00 -14.44
CA SER A 377 20.01 7.13 -15.49
C SER A 377 18.59 7.20 -14.91
N ASP A 378 17.65 7.74 -15.68
CA ASP A 378 16.24 7.80 -15.25
C ASP A 378 15.66 6.41 -14.95
N LYS A 379 16.12 5.38 -15.68
CA LYS A 379 15.73 4.00 -15.42
C LYS A 379 16.26 3.49 -14.09
N GLU A 380 17.52 3.77 -13.74
CA GLU A 380 18.08 3.36 -12.45
C GLU A 380 17.41 4.06 -11.27
N ARG A 381 17.07 5.35 -11.43
CA ARG A 381 16.30 6.11 -10.43
C ARG A 381 14.89 5.53 -10.26
N GLU A 382 14.25 5.16 -11.37
CA GLU A 382 12.94 4.49 -11.37
C GLU A 382 13.02 3.10 -10.71
N ASP A 383 14.05 2.30 -11.01
CA ASP A 383 14.28 1.00 -10.40
C ASP A 383 14.49 1.11 -8.88
N LEU A 384 15.25 2.10 -8.42
CA LEU A 384 15.43 2.40 -6.99
C LEU A 384 14.12 2.79 -6.31
N TRP A 385 13.31 3.60 -6.99
CA TRP A 385 11.97 3.93 -6.53
C TRP A 385 11.10 2.68 -6.41
N HIS A 386 11.08 1.81 -7.44
CA HIS A 386 10.32 0.56 -7.43
C HIS A 386 10.79 -0.38 -6.33
N LEU A 387 12.10 -0.51 -6.13
CA LEU A 387 12.71 -1.30 -5.08
C LEU A 387 12.20 -0.85 -3.71
N LYS A 388 12.26 0.45 -3.41
CA LYS A 388 11.75 1.01 -2.14
C LYS A 388 10.23 0.88 -2.01
N TYR A 389 9.48 1.11 -3.07
CA TYR A 389 8.03 1.16 -3.04
C TYR A 389 7.38 -0.21 -2.84
N TRP A 390 7.98 -1.27 -3.40
CA TRP A 390 7.45 -2.64 -3.38
C TRP A 390 8.16 -3.59 -2.43
N ALA A 391 9.31 -3.22 -1.86
CA ALA A 391 9.99 -4.06 -0.87
C ALA A 391 9.10 -4.28 0.36
N GLU A 392 8.88 -5.57 0.68
CA GLU A 392 8.22 -6.02 1.89
C GLU A 392 9.21 -6.55 2.94
N ASP A 393 10.33 -7.12 2.48
CA ASP A 393 11.33 -7.81 3.29
C ASP A 393 12.56 -6.90 3.54
N PRO A 394 12.84 -6.55 4.81
CA PRO A 394 14.00 -5.74 5.19
C PRO A 394 15.36 -6.37 4.84
N GLU A 395 15.53 -7.67 5.06
CA GLU A 395 16.82 -8.36 4.92
C GLU A 395 17.17 -8.55 3.45
N TRP A 396 16.16 -8.92 2.63
CA TRP A 396 16.34 -8.97 1.18
C TRP A 396 16.69 -7.59 0.61
N LEU A 397 15.99 -6.55 1.06
CA LEU A 397 16.24 -5.19 0.60
C LEU A 397 17.68 -4.76 0.92
N GLU A 398 18.17 -5.08 2.11
CA GLU A 398 19.56 -4.82 2.54
C GLU A 398 20.56 -5.52 1.62
N LYS A 399 20.41 -6.83 1.37
CA LYS A 399 21.29 -7.57 0.44
C LYS A 399 21.29 -6.99 -0.97
N GLN A 400 20.14 -6.54 -1.47
CA GLN A 400 20.05 -5.91 -2.79
C GLN A 400 20.76 -4.56 -2.83
N LEU A 401 20.64 -3.76 -1.77
CA LEU A 401 21.27 -2.44 -1.66
C LEU A 401 22.79 -2.54 -1.50
N GLU A 402 23.28 -3.50 -0.73
CA GLU A 402 24.70 -3.80 -0.59
C GLU A 402 25.28 -4.30 -1.92
N GLY A 403 24.69 -5.35 -2.49
CA GLY A 403 25.24 -6.02 -3.67
C GLY A 403 25.16 -5.18 -4.94
N LYS A 404 24.01 -4.57 -5.24
CA LYS A 404 23.80 -3.85 -6.52
C LYS A 404 24.27 -2.39 -6.46
N TYR A 405 24.15 -1.74 -5.30
CA TYR A 405 24.37 -0.29 -5.19
C TYR A 405 25.58 0.08 -4.29
N GLY A 406 26.17 -0.90 -3.58
CA GLY A 406 27.35 -0.68 -2.74
C GLY A 406 27.10 0.35 -1.63
N LEU A 407 25.90 0.33 -1.04
CA LEU A 407 25.54 1.22 0.06
C LEU A 407 26.18 0.74 1.38
N SER A 408 26.58 1.70 2.22
CA SER A 408 27.02 1.44 3.60
C SER A 408 25.85 1.12 4.54
N GLU A 409 26.11 0.51 5.70
CA GLU A 409 25.09 0.19 6.71
C GLU A 409 24.24 1.42 7.11
N GLU A 410 24.88 2.59 7.24
CA GLU A 410 24.21 3.85 7.56
C GLU A 410 23.26 4.30 6.44
N GLU A 411 23.70 4.20 5.19
CA GLU A 411 22.91 4.53 4.00
C GLU A 411 21.74 3.56 3.83
N ILE A 412 21.95 2.27 4.11
CA ILE A 412 20.89 1.25 4.10
C ILE A 412 19.88 1.50 5.21
N LYS A 413 20.33 1.86 6.42
CA LYS A 413 19.44 2.27 7.51
C LYS A 413 18.61 3.49 7.14
N ALA A 414 19.22 4.50 6.51
CA ALA A 414 18.51 5.67 6.01
C ALA A 414 17.52 5.30 4.90
N PHE A 415 17.91 4.46 3.95
CA PHE A 415 17.06 3.96 2.87
C PHE A 415 15.86 3.20 3.40
N LYS A 416 16.06 2.29 4.37
CA LYS A 416 14.97 1.56 5.06
C LYS A 416 14.07 2.53 5.84
N GLY A 417 14.64 3.52 6.50
CA GLY A 417 13.95 4.43 7.42
C GLY A 417 13.07 5.49 6.77
N PHE A 418 13.42 6.03 5.59
CA PHE A 418 12.60 7.09 4.99
C PHE A 418 11.30 6.55 4.40
N LYS A 419 10.23 7.34 4.48
CA LYS A 419 8.87 6.93 4.14
C LYS A 419 8.43 7.53 2.80
N MET A 420 7.71 6.72 2.04
CA MET A 420 7.02 7.14 0.81
C MET A 420 5.53 7.21 1.08
N THR A 421 4.86 8.28 0.62
CA THR A 421 3.40 8.32 0.64
C THR A 421 2.81 7.18 -0.19
N LYS A 422 1.69 6.63 0.26
CA LYS A 422 0.87 5.64 -0.46
C LYS A 422 -0.35 6.28 -1.15
N ASP A 423 -0.42 7.61 -1.15
CA ASP A 423 -1.42 8.37 -1.89
C ASP A 423 -1.22 8.25 -3.40
N TYR A 424 -2.22 8.68 -4.15
CA TYR A 424 -2.23 8.70 -5.60
C TYR A 424 -2.47 10.12 -6.12
N ALA A 425 -1.81 10.46 -7.22
CA ALA A 425 -2.08 11.65 -8.01
C ALA A 425 -3.44 11.56 -8.72
N ASN A 426 -3.92 12.66 -9.29
CA ASN A 426 -5.14 12.65 -10.12
C ASN A 426 -4.90 12.22 -11.58
N LEU A 427 -3.63 12.08 -11.97
CA LEU A 427 -3.17 11.77 -13.31
C LEU A 427 -2.41 10.44 -13.35
N SER A 428 -2.36 9.80 -14.51
CA SER A 428 -1.55 8.60 -14.78
C SER A 428 -0.07 8.97 -14.91
N ARG A 429 0.84 8.00 -14.74
CA ARG A 429 2.27 8.23 -14.99
C ARG A 429 2.54 8.65 -16.43
N LYS A 430 1.81 8.09 -17.39
CA LYS A 430 1.91 8.46 -18.82
C LYS A 430 1.51 9.92 -19.03
N ALA A 431 0.36 10.36 -18.51
CA ALA A 431 -0.07 11.75 -18.62
C ALA A 431 0.93 12.70 -17.95
N ILE A 432 1.41 12.36 -16.75
CA ILE A 432 2.40 13.17 -16.03
C ILE A 432 3.69 13.32 -16.86
N LYS A 433 4.27 12.23 -17.36
CA LYS A 433 5.48 12.28 -18.20
C LYS A 433 5.27 13.15 -19.44
N ASN A 434 4.13 13.01 -20.10
CA ASN A 434 3.82 13.76 -21.31
C ASN A 434 3.65 15.27 -21.04
N ILE A 435 2.98 15.65 -19.95
CA ILE A 435 2.81 17.06 -19.55
C ILE A 435 4.15 17.66 -19.11
N LEU A 436 4.96 16.88 -18.38
CA LEU A 436 6.24 17.33 -17.84
C LEU A 436 7.19 17.85 -18.93
N LEU A 437 7.20 17.22 -20.12
CA LEU A 437 7.98 17.65 -21.27
C LEU A 437 7.77 19.14 -21.60
N PHE A 438 6.50 19.58 -21.60
CA PHE A 438 6.16 20.97 -21.91
C PHE A 438 6.34 21.89 -20.70
N MET A 439 6.11 21.40 -19.47
CA MET A 439 6.38 22.20 -18.29
C MET A 439 7.87 22.52 -18.13
N GLU A 440 8.76 21.62 -18.54
CA GLU A 440 10.21 21.83 -18.57
C GLU A 440 10.64 22.85 -19.62
N LYS A 441 9.85 23.04 -20.70
CA LYS A 441 10.03 24.15 -21.65
C LYS A 441 9.53 25.50 -21.11
N GLY A 442 8.98 25.53 -19.89
CA GLY A 442 8.47 26.73 -19.23
C GLY A 442 6.97 27.01 -19.40
N TYR A 443 6.23 26.17 -20.13
CA TYR A 443 4.79 26.36 -20.32
C TYR A 443 4.01 26.21 -19.00
N ARG A 444 2.94 26.98 -18.85
CA ARG A 444 2.04 26.86 -17.70
C ARG A 444 1.26 25.55 -17.77
N TYR A 445 0.69 25.13 -16.64
CA TYR A 445 -0.01 23.84 -16.55
C TYR A 445 -1.16 23.68 -17.57
N ASP A 446 -1.96 24.72 -17.78
CA ASP A 446 -3.07 24.73 -18.74
C ASP A 446 -2.57 24.51 -20.18
N GLU A 447 -1.51 25.23 -20.57
CA GLU A 447 -0.89 25.15 -21.90
C GLU A 447 -0.18 23.80 -22.08
N ALA A 448 0.57 23.35 -21.08
CA ALA A 448 1.28 22.07 -21.10
C ALA A 448 0.31 20.88 -21.20
N VAL A 449 -0.86 20.94 -20.56
CA VAL A 449 -1.90 19.90 -20.69
C VAL A 449 -2.44 19.85 -22.12
N LEU A 450 -2.73 21.01 -22.73
CA LEU A 450 -3.21 21.08 -24.11
C LEU A 450 -2.17 20.53 -25.08
N LEU A 451 -0.92 20.99 -25.00
CA LEU A 451 0.19 20.53 -25.86
C LEU A 451 0.45 19.03 -25.69
N ALA A 452 0.42 18.53 -24.45
CA ALA A 452 0.47 17.11 -24.18
C ALA A 452 -0.70 16.33 -24.79
N GLY A 453 -1.91 16.89 -24.76
CA GLY A 453 -3.07 16.36 -25.46
C GLY A 453 -2.85 16.25 -26.96
N VAL A 454 -2.29 17.29 -27.59
CA VAL A 454 -1.94 17.29 -29.02
C VAL A 454 -0.89 16.25 -29.34
N ARG A 455 0.23 16.19 -28.59
CA ARG A 455 1.26 15.16 -28.76
C ARG A 455 0.70 13.75 -28.62
N ASN A 456 -0.25 13.54 -27.73
CA ASN A 456 -0.90 12.25 -27.55
C ASN A 456 -1.86 11.90 -28.70
N ALA A 457 -2.52 12.88 -29.31
CA ALA A 457 -3.36 12.72 -30.50
C ALA A 457 -2.50 12.43 -31.76
N LEU A 458 -1.41 13.18 -31.96
CA LEU A 458 -0.49 13.06 -33.10
C LEU A 458 0.44 11.84 -33.05
N LYS A 459 0.32 11.01 -32.00
CA LYS A 459 1.23 9.94 -31.63
C LYS A 459 2.58 10.49 -31.12
N PRO A 460 2.98 10.14 -29.88
CA PRO A 460 4.24 10.57 -29.29
C PRO A 460 5.46 10.34 -30.18
N GLU A 461 5.53 9.19 -30.85
CA GLU A 461 6.68 8.78 -31.64
C GLU A 461 6.91 9.72 -32.83
N TRP A 462 5.84 10.11 -33.51
CA TRP A 462 5.92 11.02 -34.64
C TRP A 462 6.29 12.45 -34.20
N PHE A 463 5.69 12.92 -33.10
CA PHE A 463 6.01 14.26 -32.59
C PHE A 463 7.47 14.35 -32.13
N ASP A 464 8.01 13.28 -31.54
CA ASP A 464 9.39 13.24 -31.05
C ASP A 464 10.43 13.13 -32.20
N GLU A 465 10.02 12.66 -33.38
CA GLU A 465 10.85 12.61 -34.60
C GLU A 465 10.99 13.98 -35.29
N LEU A 466 10.10 14.93 -34.99
CA LEU A 466 10.17 16.29 -35.53
C LEU A 466 11.41 17.02 -35.02
N GLU A 467 12.00 17.84 -35.87
CA GLU A 467 13.09 18.74 -35.48
C GLU A 467 12.60 19.75 -34.43
N LEU A 468 13.52 20.22 -33.58
CA LEU A 468 13.15 21.10 -32.46
C LEU A 468 12.41 22.37 -32.92
N TYR A 469 12.78 22.92 -34.08
CA TYR A 469 12.13 24.10 -34.65
C TYR A 469 10.68 23.79 -35.10
N GLU A 470 10.43 22.60 -35.67
CA GLU A 470 9.10 22.15 -36.11
C GLU A 470 8.18 21.91 -34.91
N GLN A 471 8.72 21.31 -33.84
CA GLN A 471 8.00 21.15 -32.58
C GLN A 471 7.59 22.52 -32.02
N ASN A 472 8.52 23.46 -31.92
CA ASN A 472 8.25 24.79 -31.38
C ASN A 472 7.24 25.57 -32.25
N GLU A 473 7.34 25.45 -33.58
CA GLU A 473 6.37 26.05 -34.50
C GLU A 473 4.96 25.45 -34.31
N MET A 474 4.88 24.13 -34.18
CA MET A 474 3.63 23.44 -33.91
C MET A 474 3.01 23.88 -32.58
N GLU A 475 3.82 23.95 -31.52
CA GLU A 475 3.41 24.42 -30.20
C GLU A 475 2.81 25.84 -30.27
N ASP A 476 3.49 26.78 -30.93
CA ASP A 476 3.00 28.15 -31.12
C ASP A 476 1.70 28.20 -31.93
N ARG A 477 1.60 27.45 -33.04
CA ARG A 477 0.38 27.38 -33.86
C ARG A 477 -0.81 26.82 -33.07
N VAL A 478 -0.59 25.77 -32.27
CA VAL A 478 -1.62 25.17 -31.40
C VAL A 478 -2.09 26.17 -30.35
N LEU A 479 -1.16 26.86 -29.67
CA LEU A 479 -1.51 27.86 -28.66
C LEU A 479 -2.24 29.06 -29.27
N LYS A 480 -1.82 29.51 -30.47
CA LYS A 480 -2.54 30.54 -31.23
C LYS A 480 -3.95 30.10 -31.57
N ALA A 481 -4.15 28.86 -32.03
CA ALA A 481 -5.47 28.32 -32.31
C ALA A 481 -6.35 28.26 -31.05
N ALA A 482 -5.80 27.83 -29.92
CA ALA A 482 -6.51 27.75 -28.65
C ALA A 482 -6.98 29.12 -28.14
N ARG A 483 -6.16 30.16 -28.32
CA ARG A 483 -6.41 31.53 -27.85
C ARG A 483 -7.40 32.33 -28.71
N ARG A 484 -7.69 31.91 -29.95
CA ARG A 484 -8.71 32.57 -30.81
C ARG A 484 -10.06 32.57 -30.11
N LYS A 485 -10.66 33.74 -29.88
CA LYS A 485 -11.99 33.83 -29.25
C LYS A 485 -13.07 33.71 -30.32
N GLU A 486 -13.71 32.55 -30.38
CA GLU A 486 -14.86 32.29 -31.24
C GLU A 486 -16.10 31.98 -30.38
N LYS A 487 -17.26 32.52 -30.77
CA LYS A 487 -18.49 32.43 -29.99
C LYS A 487 -19.05 31.01 -30.08
N GLY A 488 -19.17 30.32 -28.94
CA GLY A 488 -19.74 28.98 -28.86
C GLY A 488 -18.75 27.82 -29.07
N SER A 489 -17.45 28.09 -29.18
CA SER A 489 -16.41 27.05 -29.23
C SER A 489 -15.48 27.10 -28.02
N THR A 490 -15.13 25.92 -27.49
CA THR A 490 -14.10 25.80 -26.46
C THR A 490 -12.70 25.87 -27.08
N SER A 491 -11.66 26.05 -26.27
CA SER A 491 -10.27 25.98 -26.76
C SER A 491 -9.97 24.61 -27.37
N ILE A 492 -10.55 23.54 -26.83
CA ILE A 492 -10.33 22.19 -27.33
C ILE A 492 -10.93 21.98 -28.73
N ASP A 493 -12.13 22.52 -28.99
CA ASP A 493 -12.80 22.41 -30.29
C ASP A 493 -11.99 23.08 -31.40
N ARG A 494 -11.42 24.25 -31.10
CA ARG A 494 -10.57 24.99 -32.05
C ARG A 494 -9.29 24.25 -32.38
N VAL A 495 -8.66 23.63 -31.38
CA VAL A 495 -7.47 22.80 -31.61
C VAL A 495 -7.85 21.54 -32.40
N ARG A 496 -8.99 20.92 -32.12
CA ARG A 496 -9.50 19.77 -32.88
C ARG A 496 -9.68 20.11 -34.37
N ALA A 497 -10.29 21.27 -34.66
CA ALA A 497 -10.46 21.76 -36.02
C ALA A 497 -9.12 22.05 -36.71
N TYR A 498 -8.15 22.66 -36.01
CA TYR A 498 -6.81 22.89 -36.53
C TYR A 498 -6.09 21.58 -36.90
N LEU A 499 -6.09 20.59 -35.99
CA LEU A 499 -5.43 19.30 -36.23
C LEU A 499 -6.09 18.50 -37.36
N SER A 500 -7.42 18.51 -37.43
CA SER A 500 -8.15 17.85 -38.51
C SER A 500 -7.83 18.46 -39.87
N LYS A 501 -7.73 19.80 -39.95
CA LYS A 501 -7.52 20.52 -41.21
C LYS A 501 -6.06 20.51 -41.69
N GLU A 502 -5.12 20.75 -40.78
CA GLU A 502 -3.71 21.00 -41.14
C GLU A 502 -2.83 19.75 -41.02
N HIS A 503 -3.28 18.73 -40.26
CA HIS A 503 -2.50 17.51 -39.98
C HIS A 503 -3.26 16.21 -40.30
N GLU A 504 -4.43 16.30 -40.92
CA GLU A 504 -5.26 15.16 -41.38
C GLU A 504 -5.49 14.08 -40.29
N VAL A 505 -5.57 14.48 -39.03
CA VAL A 505 -5.72 13.56 -37.89
C VAL A 505 -7.12 12.97 -37.88
N ASP A 506 -7.22 11.63 -37.84
CA ASP A 506 -8.51 10.94 -37.76
C ASP A 506 -9.26 11.16 -36.42
N GLU A 507 -10.57 10.97 -36.41
CA GLU A 507 -11.41 11.16 -35.20
C GLU A 507 -10.98 10.28 -34.02
N LYS A 508 -10.51 9.05 -34.28
CA LYS A 508 -10.03 8.14 -33.21
C LYS A 508 -8.79 8.67 -32.50
N HIS A 509 -7.95 9.43 -33.19
CA HIS A 509 -6.77 10.09 -32.65
C HIS A 509 -7.14 11.42 -32.00
N LEU A 510 -8.08 12.17 -32.57
CA LEU A 510 -8.62 13.39 -31.95
C LEU A 510 -9.33 13.11 -30.61
N ASP A 511 -9.97 11.96 -30.45
CA ASP A 511 -10.55 11.49 -29.17
C ASP A 511 -9.52 11.31 -28.05
N LYS A 512 -8.23 11.23 -28.40
CA LYS A 512 -7.13 11.14 -27.44
C LYS A 512 -6.62 12.50 -26.98
N LEU A 513 -7.18 13.60 -27.49
CA LEU A 513 -6.79 14.94 -27.10
C LEU A 513 -7.38 15.27 -25.72
N TYR A 514 -6.53 15.69 -24.78
CA TYR A 514 -6.93 16.00 -23.42
C TYR A 514 -6.91 17.51 -23.19
N HIS A 515 -7.92 18.06 -22.50
CA HIS A 515 -7.93 19.46 -22.09
C HIS A 515 -8.51 19.61 -20.68
N HIS A 516 -8.12 20.67 -19.97
CA HIS A 516 -8.59 20.91 -18.61
C HIS A 516 -10.12 21.14 -18.53
N SER A 517 -10.76 21.60 -19.62
CA SER A 517 -12.22 21.79 -19.72
C SER A 517 -13.00 20.48 -19.82
N MET A 518 -12.37 19.35 -20.17
CA MET A 518 -13.03 18.04 -20.13
C MET A 518 -13.40 17.59 -18.70
N LYS A 519 -12.94 18.31 -17.66
CA LYS A 519 -13.37 18.08 -16.27
C LYS A 519 -14.76 18.67 -15.97
N GLU A 520 -15.23 19.63 -16.76
CA GLU A 520 -16.53 20.28 -16.53
C GLU A 520 -17.69 19.44 -17.08
N GLU A 521 -17.43 18.63 -18.10
CA GLU A 521 -18.34 17.58 -18.55
C GLU A 521 -18.07 16.31 -17.75
N GLY A 522 -18.46 16.34 -16.47
CA GLY A 522 -18.76 15.10 -15.77
C GLY A 522 -19.76 14.34 -16.63
N ASP A 523 -19.41 13.11 -17.02
CA ASP A 523 -20.26 12.13 -17.69
C ASP A 523 -21.75 12.42 -17.48
N GLY A 524 -22.32 13.20 -18.39
CA GLY A 524 -23.74 13.56 -18.40
C GLY A 524 -24.60 12.34 -18.74
N SER A 525 -23.99 11.18 -19.01
CA SER A 525 -24.70 9.91 -18.95
C SER A 525 -24.86 9.51 -17.48
N MET A 526 -25.80 10.19 -16.81
CA MET A 526 -26.69 9.44 -15.96
C MET A 526 -27.28 8.33 -16.84
N LYS A 527 -26.68 7.14 -16.82
CA LYS A 527 -27.36 5.92 -17.21
C LYS A 527 -28.62 5.90 -16.37
N TYR A 528 -29.74 6.14 -17.04
CA TYR A 528 -31.12 6.10 -16.56
C TYR A 528 -31.23 5.68 -15.08
N LEU A 529 -31.75 6.58 -14.24
CA LEU A 529 -32.39 6.15 -13.00
C LEU A 529 -33.31 4.98 -13.37
N PRO A 530 -33.18 3.79 -12.75
CA PRO A 530 -34.10 2.70 -13.02
C PRO A 530 -35.52 3.23 -12.84
N ALA A 531 -36.40 2.91 -13.79
CA ALA A 531 -37.81 3.24 -13.66
C ALA A 531 -38.29 2.78 -12.28
N PRO A 532 -39.06 3.60 -11.54
CA PRO A 532 -39.66 3.14 -10.30
C PRO A 532 -40.39 1.83 -10.61
N GLU A 533 -40.06 0.76 -9.88
CA GLU A 533 -40.90 -0.42 -9.89
C GLU A 533 -42.29 0.05 -9.43
N GLU A 534 -43.26 0.00 -10.34
CA GLU A 534 -44.64 0.23 -9.99
C GLU A 534 -45.08 -0.90 -9.03
N LEU A 535 -45.52 -0.47 -7.84
CA LEU A 535 -46.21 -1.18 -6.75
C LEU A 535 -45.36 -1.68 -5.57
#